data_AF-A0AA35T322-F1
#
_entry.id   AF-A0AA35T322-F1
#
_cell.length_a   1.000
_cell.length_b   1.000
_cell.length_c   1.000
_cell.angle_alpha   90.00
_cell.angle_beta   90.00
_cell.angle_gamma   90.00
#
_symmetry.space_group_name_H-M   'P 1'
#
loop_
_entity.id
_entity.type
_entity.pdbx_description
1 polymer ?
#
loop_
_entity_poly.entity_id
_entity_poly.type
_entity_poly.pdbx_seq_one_letter_code
_entity_poly.pdbx_strand_id
1 'polypeptide(L)'
;MIALYRPGPMENIDQFIDAKHGRAAVTYPHPSLKELLDETYGIIVYQDQVLLILQQFAGYTLGAADIVRKAMGKKIASLMAQERDNFVAGATGKGFDQSLAVEIFDLIEPFAGYAFNKAHSVSYALISYWTGYFKAHYPVEYMAAVLNARLDNTDKTISSINECFRLGIPVWLPDVNRSGEFFTIDHDEEGKAGLRIGLAAIKTVGEGAVKPLGG
;
A
#
# COMPACT_ATOMS: atom_id res chain seq x y z
N MET A 1 1.57 5.09 -2.99
CA MET A 1 1.05 5.43 -1.65
C MET A 1 1.48 4.45 -0.57
N ILE A 2 1.25 3.13 -0.66
CA ILE A 2 1.65 2.15 0.38
C ILE A 2 3.13 2.29 0.78
N ALA A 3 4.03 2.47 -0.20
CA ALA A 3 5.45 2.64 0.05
C ALA A 3 5.86 4.04 0.56
N LEU A 4 5.06 5.08 0.35
CA LEU A 4 5.44 6.48 0.64
C LEU A 4 4.77 7.04 1.90
N TYR A 5 3.58 6.54 2.27
CA TYR A 5 2.79 7.06 3.38
C TYR A 5 3.28 6.53 4.74
N ARG A 6 4.50 6.93 5.12
CA ARG A 6 5.19 6.59 6.37
C ARG A 6 6.27 7.63 6.74
N PRO A 7 6.64 7.77 8.02
CA PRO A 7 7.64 8.76 8.46
C PRO A 7 8.94 8.65 7.66
N GLY A 8 9.48 9.78 7.21
CA GLY A 8 10.60 9.88 6.27
C GLY A 8 10.13 10.07 4.82
N PRO A 9 9.70 9.02 4.10
CA PRO A 9 9.23 9.12 2.71
C PRO A 9 8.05 10.05 2.47
N MET A 10 7.26 10.36 3.51
CA MET A 10 6.15 11.31 3.41
C MET A 10 6.55 12.68 2.87
N GLU A 11 7.79 13.12 3.14
CA GLU A 11 8.34 14.38 2.64
C GLU A 11 8.40 14.43 1.10
N ASN A 12 8.48 13.26 0.45
CA ASN A 12 8.56 13.16 -1.01
C ASN A 12 7.18 12.98 -1.67
N ILE A 13 6.08 12.91 -0.91
CA ILE A 13 4.74 12.66 -1.46
C ILE A 13 4.31 13.81 -2.37
N ASP A 14 4.51 15.06 -1.96
CA ASP A 14 4.09 16.22 -2.75
C ASP A 14 4.85 16.29 -4.07
N GLN A 15 6.17 16.11 -4.03
CA GLN A 15 7.00 16.02 -5.23
C GLN A 15 6.53 14.87 -6.15
N PHE A 16 6.25 13.69 -5.60
CA PHE A 16 5.76 12.54 -6.36
C PHE A 16 4.43 12.85 -7.05
N ILE A 17 3.51 13.50 -6.33
CA ILE A 17 2.18 13.88 -6.82
C ILE A 17 2.30 14.94 -7.91
N ASP A 18 3.09 15.99 -7.71
CA ASP A 18 3.28 17.06 -8.69
C ASP A 18 3.94 16.56 -9.96
N ALA A 19 4.96 15.71 -9.84
CA ALA A 19 5.60 15.08 -10.99
C ALA A 19 4.64 14.16 -11.75
N LYS A 20 3.87 13.33 -11.04
CA LYS A 20 2.83 12.45 -11.64
C LYS A 20 1.79 13.22 -12.44
N HIS A 21 1.40 14.40 -11.97
CA HIS A 21 0.41 15.24 -12.63
C HIS A 21 1.00 16.25 -13.63
N GLY A 22 2.31 16.19 -13.89
CA GLY A 22 2.99 17.11 -14.81
C GLY A 22 3.09 18.55 -14.33
N ARG A 23 2.90 18.81 -13.02
CA ARG A 23 3.08 20.13 -12.39
C ARG A 23 4.52 20.44 -12.05
N ALA A 24 5.34 19.40 -11.88
CA ALA A 24 6.78 19.50 -11.71
C ALA A 24 7.48 18.66 -12.79
N ALA A 25 8.63 19.13 -13.27
CA ALA A 25 9.45 18.36 -14.20
C ALA A 25 10.11 17.19 -13.47
N VAL A 26 10.09 16.00 -14.08
CA VAL A 26 10.84 14.85 -13.57
C VAL A 26 12.32 15.06 -13.88
N THR A 27 13.14 15.12 -12.85
CA THR A 27 14.60 15.26 -12.95
C THR A 27 15.30 14.00 -12.47
N TYR A 28 16.43 13.68 -13.09
CA TYR A 28 17.29 12.58 -12.67
C TYR A 28 18.70 13.13 -12.45
N PRO A 29 19.42 12.70 -11.41
CA PRO A 29 20.82 13.10 -11.20
C PRO A 29 21.73 12.68 -12.36
N HIS A 30 21.39 11.59 -13.03
CA HIS A 30 22.13 11.10 -14.20
C HIS A 30 21.18 10.39 -15.18
N PRO A 31 21.40 10.49 -16.51
CA PRO A 31 20.56 9.82 -17.51
C PRO A 31 20.45 8.31 -17.30
N SER A 32 21.49 7.66 -16.77
CA SER A 32 21.49 6.22 -16.51
C SER A 32 20.51 5.78 -15.42
N LEU A 33 20.03 6.70 -14.58
CA LEU A 33 19.01 6.45 -13.56
C LEU A 33 17.59 6.54 -14.10
N LYS A 34 17.41 7.05 -15.33
CA LYS A 34 16.07 7.25 -15.89
C LYS A 34 15.28 5.96 -15.89
N GLU A 35 15.83 4.88 -16.44
CA GLU A 35 15.13 3.59 -16.51
C GLU A 35 14.75 3.01 -15.14
N LEU A 36 15.57 3.25 -14.12
CA LEU A 36 15.33 2.74 -12.76
C LEU A 36 14.29 3.55 -11.97
N LEU A 37 14.20 4.85 -12.24
CA LEU A 37 13.41 5.80 -11.45
C LEU A 37 12.20 6.37 -12.21
N ASP A 38 12.02 6.03 -13.48
CA ASP A 38 10.91 6.55 -14.31
C ASP A 38 9.55 6.23 -13.70
N GLU A 39 9.36 4.97 -13.28
CA GLU A 39 8.11 4.49 -12.66
C GLU A 39 7.77 5.20 -11.33
N THR A 40 8.75 5.86 -10.72
CA THR A 40 8.61 6.60 -9.47
C THR A 40 8.96 8.09 -9.62
N TYR A 41 8.89 8.61 -10.85
CA TYR A 41 9.06 10.03 -11.15
C TYR A 41 10.39 10.62 -10.62
N GLY A 42 11.49 9.86 -10.74
CA GLY A 42 12.82 10.30 -10.30
C GLY A 42 13.09 10.14 -8.81
N ILE A 43 12.12 9.66 -8.03
CA ILE A 43 12.25 9.50 -6.57
C ILE A 43 12.60 8.06 -6.23
N ILE A 44 13.55 7.83 -5.33
CA ILE A 44 13.87 6.49 -4.82
C ILE A 44 12.79 6.07 -3.82
N VAL A 45 12.05 5.01 -4.14
CA VAL A 45 10.93 4.51 -3.31
C VAL A 45 11.17 3.07 -2.86
N TYR A 46 11.78 2.25 -3.71
CA TYR A 46 11.87 0.81 -3.52
C TYR A 46 13.29 0.32 -3.23
N GLN A 47 13.40 -0.77 -2.46
CA GLN A 47 14.67 -1.42 -2.14
C GLN A 47 15.36 -1.91 -3.42
N ASP A 48 14.60 -2.44 -4.35
CA ASP A 48 15.06 -2.92 -5.66
C ASP A 48 15.77 -1.81 -6.44
N GLN A 49 15.27 -0.56 -6.37
CA GLN A 49 15.93 0.59 -6.99
C GLN A 49 17.31 0.83 -6.38
N VAL A 50 17.44 0.79 -5.05
CA VAL A 50 18.74 0.93 -4.36
C VAL A 50 19.71 -0.16 -4.79
N LEU A 51 19.26 -1.42 -4.85
CA LEU A 51 20.08 -2.56 -5.27
C LEU A 51 20.59 -2.39 -6.71
N LEU A 52 19.70 -1.98 -7.61
CA LEU A 52 20.03 -1.78 -9.03
C LEU A 52 20.95 -0.58 -9.25
N ILE A 53 20.80 0.50 -8.48
CA ILE A 53 21.73 1.64 -8.50
C ILE A 53 23.14 1.20 -8.08
N LEU A 54 23.27 0.46 -6.98
CA LEU A 54 24.55 -0.06 -6.49
C LEU A 54 25.23 -0.97 -7.53
N GLN A 55 24.47 -1.87 -8.16
CA GLN A 55 24.98 -2.73 -9.23
C GLN A 55 25.40 -1.94 -10.48
N GLN A 56 24.55 -1.00 -10.92
CA GLN A 56 24.77 -0.25 -12.16
C GLN A 56 25.96 0.71 -12.03
N PHE A 57 26.05 1.46 -10.93
CA PHE A 57 27.12 2.45 -10.75
C PHE A 57 28.41 1.82 -10.26
N ALA A 58 28.38 0.96 -9.24
CA ALA A 58 29.59 0.47 -8.61
C ALA A 58 29.89 -1.02 -8.84
N GLY A 59 29.07 -1.72 -9.63
CA GLY A 59 29.36 -3.10 -10.04
C GLY A 59 29.10 -4.16 -8.97
N TYR A 60 28.35 -3.82 -7.92
CA TYR A 60 27.97 -4.77 -6.87
C TYR A 60 27.19 -5.95 -7.46
N THR A 61 27.44 -7.15 -6.92
CA THR A 61 26.48 -8.25 -7.06
C THR A 61 25.22 -7.91 -6.27
N LEU A 62 24.06 -8.45 -6.64
CA LEU A 62 22.81 -8.19 -5.90
C LEU A 62 22.90 -8.62 -4.43
N GLY A 63 23.65 -9.69 -4.14
CA GLY A 63 23.91 -10.13 -2.77
C GLY A 63 24.75 -9.12 -1.97
N ALA A 64 25.81 -8.57 -2.57
CA ALA A 64 26.62 -7.52 -1.96
C ALA A 64 25.81 -6.23 -1.76
N ALA A 65 25.00 -5.84 -2.75
CA ALA A 65 24.13 -4.67 -2.66
C ALA A 65 23.10 -4.80 -1.51
N ASP A 66 22.57 -6.00 -1.25
CA ASP A 66 21.66 -6.21 -0.11
C ASP A 66 22.37 -6.09 1.25
N ILE A 67 23.64 -6.47 1.33
CA ILE A 67 24.46 -6.24 2.54
C ILE A 67 24.59 -4.73 2.79
N VAL A 68 24.92 -3.94 1.77
CA VAL A 68 25.02 -2.47 1.87
C VAL A 68 23.68 -1.86 2.28
N ARG A 69 22.58 -2.26 1.63
CA ARG A 69 21.23 -1.79 1.95
C ARG A 69 20.85 -2.08 3.41
N LYS A 70 21.16 -3.28 3.92
CA LYS A 70 20.92 -3.65 5.33
C LYS A 70 21.77 -2.81 6.28
N ALA A 71 23.01 -2.50 5.91
CA ALA A 71 23.89 -1.65 6.69
C ALA A 71 23.41 -0.20 6.78
N MET A 72 22.96 0.37 5.65
CA MET A 72 22.31 1.69 5.59
C MET A 72 21.09 1.76 6.51
N GLY A 73 20.23 0.74 6.50
CA GLY A 73 19.07 0.67 7.39
C GLY A 73 19.42 0.62 8.88
N LYS A 74 20.58 0.05 9.23
CA LYS A 74 21.08 0.02 10.62
C LYS A 74 21.91 1.26 11.00
N LYS A 75 22.19 2.16 10.05
CA LYS A 75 23.01 3.37 10.25
C LYS A 75 24.40 3.07 10.87
N ILE A 76 25.08 2.03 10.41
CA ILE A 76 26.40 1.64 10.93
C ILE A 76 27.47 2.55 10.30
N ALA A 77 27.86 3.61 11.01
CA ALA A 77 28.73 4.67 10.49
C ALA A 77 30.06 4.17 9.88
N SER A 78 30.76 3.24 10.56
CA SER A 78 32.03 2.70 10.07
C SER A 78 31.89 1.93 8.76
N LEU A 79 30.80 1.16 8.63
CA LEU A 79 30.50 0.40 7.42
C LEU A 79 30.04 1.32 6.29
N MET A 80 29.31 2.40 6.60
CA MET A 80 28.92 3.40 5.59
C MET A 80 30.10 4.16 5.01
N ALA A 81 31.06 4.57 5.85
CA ALA A 81 32.30 5.18 5.35
C ALA A 81 33.05 4.23 4.40
N GLN A 82 33.18 2.95 4.78
CA GLN A 82 33.81 1.94 3.94
C GLN A 82 33.05 1.70 2.63
N GLU A 83 31.73 1.54 2.69
CA GLU A 83 30.92 1.31 1.49
C GLU A 83 30.85 2.53 0.58
N ARG A 84 30.98 3.74 1.13
CA ARG A 84 31.11 4.96 0.34
C ARG A 84 32.38 4.94 -0.50
N ASP A 85 33.52 4.61 0.10
CA ASP A 85 34.79 4.51 -0.60
C ASP A 85 34.75 3.41 -1.67
N ASN A 86 34.17 2.24 -1.34
CA ASN A 86 33.97 1.14 -2.27
C ASN A 86 33.07 1.54 -3.45
N PHE A 87 31.95 2.23 -3.18
CA PHE A 87 31.03 2.68 -4.21
C PHE A 87 31.69 3.68 -5.16
N VAL A 88 32.39 4.68 -4.62
CA VAL A 88 33.10 5.69 -5.41
C VAL A 88 34.21 5.05 -6.26
N ALA A 89 34.99 4.12 -5.70
CA ALA A 89 36.00 3.39 -6.44
C ALA A 89 35.39 2.52 -7.56
N GLY A 90 34.28 1.83 -7.26
CA GLY A 90 33.55 1.04 -8.26
C GLY A 90 32.97 1.90 -9.38
N ALA A 91 32.40 3.06 -9.05
CA ALA A 91 31.83 3.98 -10.01
C ALA A 91 32.88 4.62 -10.93
N THR A 92 34.00 5.07 -10.35
CA THR A 92 35.13 5.61 -11.15
C THR A 92 35.76 4.52 -12.03
N GLY A 93 35.87 3.28 -11.54
CA GLY A 93 36.30 2.13 -12.33
C GLY A 93 35.39 1.80 -13.52
N LYS A 94 34.11 2.19 -13.47
CA LYS A 94 33.14 2.08 -14.57
C LYS A 94 33.07 3.33 -15.46
N GLY A 95 33.89 4.35 -15.18
CA GLY A 95 33.99 5.58 -15.98
C GLY A 95 33.04 6.70 -15.57
N PHE A 96 32.39 6.61 -14.39
CA PHE A 96 31.63 7.73 -13.83
C PHE A 96 32.56 8.73 -13.14
N ASP A 97 32.19 10.01 -13.19
CA ASP A 97 32.92 11.06 -12.47
C ASP A 97 32.81 10.85 -10.95
N GLN A 98 33.88 11.16 -10.22
CA GLN A 98 33.94 11.01 -8.77
C GLN A 98 32.90 11.88 -8.05
N SER A 99 32.66 13.11 -8.50
CA SER A 99 31.67 14.00 -7.89
C SER A 99 30.26 13.45 -8.10
N LEU A 100 29.98 12.89 -9.27
CA LEU A 100 28.72 12.22 -9.55
C LEU A 100 28.55 10.98 -8.67
N ALA A 101 29.59 10.14 -8.53
CA ALA A 101 29.52 8.96 -7.67
C ALA A 101 29.21 9.32 -6.21
N VAL A 102 29.81 10.40 -5.72
CA VAL A 102 29.51 10.97 -4.40
C VAL A 102 28.05 11.40 -4.31
N GLU A 103 27.56 12.17 -5.28
CA GLU A 103 26.18 12.65 -5.31
C GLU A 103 25.17 11.49 -5.31
N ILE A 104 25.41 10.44 -6.10
CA ILE A 104 24.55 9.25 -6.12
C ILE A 104 24.58 8.51 -4.80
N PHE A 105 25.75 8.37 -4.17
CA PHE A 105 25.85 7.71 -2.86
C PHE A 105 25.08 8.48 -1.77
N ASP A 106 25.25 9.80 -1.75
CA ASP A 106 24.58 10.68 -0.78
C ASP A 106 23.06 10.72 -1.04
N LEU A 107 22.62 10.47 -2.28
CA LEU A 107 21.21 10.27 -2.61
C LEU A 107 20.66 8.92 -2.12
N ILE A 108 21.40 7.82 -2.20
CA ILE A 108 20.89 6.51 -1.77
C ILE A 108 20.92 6.32 -0.25
N GLU A 109 21.90 6.88 0.45
CA GLU A 109 22.13 6.67 1.88
C GLU A 109 20.90 6.96 2.76
N PRO A 110 20.25 8.14 2.68
CA PRO A 110 19.08 8.42 3.50
C PRO A 110 17.90 7.54 3.10
N PHE A 111 17.76 7.22 1.81
CA PHE A 111 16.62 6.47 1.30
C PHE A 111 16.72 4.96 1.56
N ALA A 112 17.91 4.38 1.68
CA ALA A 112 18.02 2.94 1.90
C ALA A 112 17.42 2.49 3.23
N GLY A 113 17.45 3.33 4.27
CA GLY A 113 16.74 3.09 5.54
C GLY A 113 15.22 3.18 5.40
N TYR A 114 14.73 3.90 4.40
CA TYR A 114 13.32 4.10 4.14
C TYR A 114 12.82 3.39 2.89
N ALA A 115 13.62 2.69 2.10
CA ALA A 115 13.17 2.07 0.87
C ALA A 115 12.22 0.90 1.18
N PHE A 116 11.11 0.79 0.44
CA PHE A 116 10.11 -0.27 0.66
C PHE A 116 10.40 -1.51 -0.19
N ASN A 117 10.03 -2.68 0.30
CA ASN A 117 10.04 -3.87 -0.54
C ASN A 117 8.95 -3.76 -1.62
N LYS A 118 9.35 -3.73 -2.90
CA LYS A 118 8.42 -3.50 -4.02
C LYS A 118 7.42 -4.66 -4.16
N ALA A 119 7.89 -5.90 -4.12
CA ALA A 119 7.05 -7.08 -4.23
C ALA A 119 5.94 -7.11 -3.16
N HIS A 120 6.30 -6.84 -1.89
CA HIS A 120 5.32 -6.72 -0.82
C HIS A 120 4.32 -5.58 -1.06
N SER A 121 4.80 -4.42 -1.52
CA SER A 121 3.93 -3.28 -1.87
C SER A 121 2.91 -3.65 -2.95
N VAL A 122 3.35 -4.30 -4.02
CA VAL A 122 2.51 -4.66 -5.17
C VAL A 122 1.46 -5.70 -4.77
N SER A 123 1.84 -6.72 -4.00
CA SER A 123 0.90 -7.75 -3.53
C SER A 123 -0.25 -7.16 -2.70
N TYR A 124 0.05 -6.24 -1.78
CA TYR A 124 -0.99 -5.56 -1.00
C TYR A 124 -1.76 -4.50 -1.79
N ALA A 125 -1.12 -3.84 -2.76
CA ALA A 125 -1.78 -2.93 -3.67
C ALA A 125 -2.83 -3.64 -4.52
N LEU A 126 -2.56 -4.88 -4.95
CA LEU A 126 -3.52 -5.69 -5.71
C LEU A 126 -4.78 -6.01 -4.90
N ILE A 127 -4.64 -6.37 -3.63
CA ILE A 127 -5.78 -6.57 -2.73
C ILE A 127 -6.57 -5.26 -2.58
N SER A 128 -5.88 -4.15 -2.36
CA SER A 128 -6.50 -2.82 -2.23
C SER A 128 -7.23 -2.40 -3.50
N TYR A 129 -6.68 -2.73 -4.67
CA TYR A 129 -7.33 -2.50 -5.96
C TYR A 129 -8.63 -3.29 -6.07
N TRP A 130 -8.61 -4.58 -5.74
CA TRP A 130 -9.81 -5.41 -5.80
C TRP A 130 -10.89 -4.99 -4.81
N THR A 131 -10.53 -4.61 -3.58
CA THR A 131 -11.52 -4.09 -2.64
C THR A 131 -12.12 -2.77 -3.11
N GLY A 132 -11.31 -1.88 -3.71
CA GLY A 132 -11.81 -0.67 -4.38
C GLY A 132 -12.72 -0.98 -5.57
N TYR A 133 -12.35 -1.96 -6.41
CA TYR A 133 -13.12 -2.40 -7.56
C TYR A 133 -14.49 -2.95 -7.14
N PHE A 134 -14.54 -3.89 -6.19
CA PHE A 134 -15.81 -4.45 -5.72
C PHE A 134 -16.68 -3.38 -5.07
N LYS A 135 -16.10 -2.46 -4.31
CA LYS A 135 -16.84 -1.35 -3.72
C LYS A 135 -17.41 -0.39 -4.78
N ALA A 136 -16.73 -0.19 -5.90
CA ALA A 136 -17.17 0.69 -6.97
C ALA A 136 -18.24 0.06 -7.88
N HIS A 137 -18.13 -1.25 -8.15
CA HIS A 137 -18.96 -1.95 -9.14
C HIS A 137 -20.05 -2.85 -8.54
N TYR A 138 -19.85 -3.35 -7.33
CA TYR A 138 -20.76 -4.24 -6.59
C TYR A 138 -20.91 -3.76 -5.13
N PRO A 139 -21.34 -2.49 -4.92
CA PRO A 139 -21.29 -1.85 -3.61
C PRO A 139 -22.16 -2.56 -2.56
N VAL A 140 -23.32 -3.10 -2.95
CA VAL A 140 -24.25 -3.77 -2.03
C VAL A 140 -23.66 -5.11 -1.57
N GLU A 141 -23.20 -5.93 -2.51
CA GLU A 141 -22.55 -7.23 -2.26
C GLU A 141 -21.27 -7.06 -1.45
N TYR A 142 -20.43 -6.08 -1.83
CA TYR A 142 -19.19 -5.78 -1.12
C TYR A 142 -19.47 -5.36 0.32
N MET A 143 -20.43 -4.46 0.54
CA MET A 143 -20.75 -4.00 1.89
C MET A 143 -21.39 -5.10 2.73
N ALA A 144 -22.21 -5.99 2.15
CA ALA A 144 -22.70 -7.19 2.84
C ALA A 144 -21.53 -8.06 3.34
N ALA A 145 -20.54 -8.32 2.49
CA ALA A 145 -19.36 -9.10 2.84
C ALA A 145 -18.51 -8.40 3.94
N VAL A 146 -18.32 -7.08 3.83
CA VAL A 146 -17.56 -6.30 4.83
C VAL A 146 -18.24 -6.32 6.19
N LEU A 147 -19.57 -6.18 6.23
CA LEU A 147 -20.35 -6.21 7.47
C LEU A 147 -20.27 -7.59 8.12
N ASN A 148 -20.45 -8.66 7.33
CA ASN A 148 -20.38 -10.03 7.83
C ASN A 148 -18.98 -10.42 8.33
N ALA A 149 -17.92 -9.91 7.72
CA ALA A 149 -16.55 -10.12 8.17
C ALA A 149 -16.17 -9.36 9.46
N ARG A 150 -17.06 -8.51 9.99
CA ARG A 150 -16.80 -7.60 11.12
C ARG A 150 -17.82 -7.71 12.25
N LEU A 151 -18.70 -8.71 12.22
CA LEU A 151 -19.80 -8.89 13.17
C LEU A 151 -19.34 -8.98 14.63
N ASP A 152 -18.15 -9.54 14.84
CA ASP A 152 -17.48 -9.66 16.14
C ASP A 152 -17.02 -8.32 16.71
N ASN A 153 -16.97 -7.26 15.90
CA ASN A 153 -16.50 -5.93 16.28
C ASN A 153 -17.57 -4.86 16.06
N THR A 154 -18.24 -4.47 17.14
CA THR A 154 -19.34 -3.49 17.11
C THR A 154 -18.92 -2.15 16.49
N ASP A 155 -17.76 -1.61 16.87
CA ASP A 155 -17.31 -0.29 16.37
C ASP A 155 -17.04 -0.31 14.86
N LYS A 156 -16.39 -1.38 14.37
CA LYS A 156 -16.15 -1.56 12.93
C LYS A 156 -17.44 -1.81 12.16
N THR A 157 -18.39 -2.53 12.75
CA THR A 157 -19.71 -2.74 12.15
C THR A 157 -20.46 -1.40 12.01
N ILE A 158 -20.50 -0.58 13.06
CA ILE A 158 -21.11 0.76 13.01
C ILE A 158 -20.44 1.64 11.95
N SER A 159 -19.11 1.67 11.91
CA SER A 159 -18.37 2.40 10.87
C SER A 159 -18.72 1.93 9.45
N SER A 160 -18.93 0.62 9.26
CA SER A 160 -19.30 0.04 7.98
C SER A 160 -20.76 0.33 7.60
N ILE A 161 -21.68 0.39 8.57
CA ILE A 161 -23.07 0.84 8.34
C ILE A 161 -23.11 2.31 7.92
N ASN A 162 -22.34 3.18 8.59
CA ASN A 162 -22.22 4.59 8.20
C ASN A 162 -21.71 4.75 6.76
N GLU A 163 -20.80 3.88 6.35
CA GLU A 163 -20.32 3.84 4.98
C GLU A 163 -21.42 3.43 3.99
N CYS A 164 -22.32 2.50 4.35
CA CYS A 164 -23.48 2.15 3.53
C CYS A 164 -24.37 3.39 3.28
N PHE A 165 -24.63 4.20 4.30
CA PHE A 165 -25.38 5.45 4.15
C PHE A 165 -24.68 6.45 3.22
N ARG A 166 -23.35 6.59 3.35
CA ARG A 166 -22.55 7.45 2.45
C ARG A 166 -22.61 7.00 0.99
N LEU A 167 -22.72 5.68 0.76
CA LEU A 167 -22.86 5.08 -0.57
C LEU A 167 -24.32 5.06 -1.07
N GLY A 168 -25.29 5.54 -0.28
CA GLY A 168 -26.71 5.53 -0.64
C GLY A 168 -27.36 4.14 -0.59
N ILE A 169 -26.72 3.18 0.07
CA ILE A 169 -27.22 1.81 0.24
C ILE A 169 -28.22 1.81 1.42
N PRO A 170 -29.50 1.47 1.19
CA PRO A 170 -30.47 1.32 2.28
C PRO A 170 -30.02 0.22 3.24
N VAL A 171 -30.13 0.47 4.55
CA VAL A 171 -29.90 -0.54 5.58
C VAL A 171 -31.18 -0.68 6.40
N TRP A 172 -31.86 -1.81 6.26
CA TRP A 172 -33.11 -2.09 6.96
C TRP A 172 -32.85 -2.82 8.29
N LEU A 173 -33.72 -2.52 9.26
CA LEU A 173 -33.72 -3.18 10.56
C LEU A 173 -33.98 -4.70 10.43
N PRO A 174 -33.57 -5.48 11.45
CA PRO A 174 -33.87 -6.90 11.48
C PRO A 174 -35.38 -7.15 11.41
N ASP A 175 -35.78 -8.20 10.70
CA ASP A 175 -37.16 -8.66 10.56
C ASP A 175 -37.19 -10.17 10.70
N VAL A 176 -38.02 -10.70 11.59
CA VAL A 176 -38.08 -12.14 11.90
C VAL A 176 -38.45 -13.02 10.70
N ASN A 177 -39.13 -12.47 9.69
CA ASN A 177 -39.56 -13.20 8.50
C ASN A 177 -38.61 -13.01 7.31
N ARG A 178 -37.75 -11.99 7.34
CA ARG A 178 -36.89 -11.62 6.20
C ARG A 178 -35.39 -11.68 6.49
N SER A 179 -34.97 -11.47 7.74
CA SER A 179 -33.56 -11.48 8.11
C SER A 179 -33.01 -12.91 8.18
N GLY A 180 -31.84 -13.11 7.56
CA GLY A 180 -31.01 -14.27 7.81
C GLY A 180 -30.20 -14.15 9.11
N GLU A 181 -29.33 -15.13 9.33
CA GLU A 181 -28.33 -15.11 10.41
C GLU A 181 -27.40 -13.90 10.28
N PHE A 182 -26.92 -13.66 9.07
CA PHE A 182 -25.97 -12.60 8.72
C PHE A 182 -26.63 -11.46 7.91
N PHE A 183 -25.90 -10.38 7.64
CA PHE A 183 -26.37 -9.34 6.73
C PHE A 183 -26.65 -9.94 5.35
N THR A 184 -27.83 -9.66 4.83
CA THR A 184 -28.33 -10.20 3.56
C THR A 184 -28.74 -9.08 2.62
N ILE A 185 -28.62 -9.35 1.33
CA ILE A 185 -29.12 -8.44 0.29
C ILE A 185 -30.63 -8.64 0.20
N ASP A 186 -31.36 -7.54 0.28
CA ASP A 186 -32.82 -7.54 0.23
C ASP A 186 -33.31 -6.40 -0.68
N HIS A 187 -34.60 -6.39 -1.00
CA HIS A 187 -35.22 -5.40 -1.87
C HIS A 187 -36.42 -4.76 -1.18
N ASP A 188 -36.63 -3.45 -1.37
CA ASP A 188 -37.89 -2.82 -1.00
C ASP A 188 -39.01 -3.18 -1.99
N GLU A 189 -40.22 -2.69 -1.71
CA GLU A 189 -41.41 -2.90 -2.55
C GLU A 189 -41.25 -2.32 -3.97
N GLU A 190 -40.34 -1.35 -4.15
CA GLU A 190 -40.03 -0.72 -5.43
C GLU A 190 -38.87 -1.42 -6.17
N GLY A 191 -38.32 -2.49 -5.59
CA GLY A 191 -37.24 -3.29 -6.19
C GLY A 191 -35.83 -2.72 -5.99
N LYS A 192 -35.65 -1.72 -5.12
CA LYS A 192 -34.33 -1.17 -4.81
C LYS A 192 -33.56 -2.10 -3.89
N ALA A 193 -32.36 -2.51 -4.32
CA ALA A 193 -31.48 -3.35 -3.53
C ALA A 193 -30.88 -2.59 -2.32
N GLY A 194 -30.82 -3.27 -1.18
CA GLY A 194 -30.24 -2.78 0.05
C GLY A 194 -29.79 -3.93 0.94
N LEU A 195 -29.45 -3.61 2.20
CA LEU A 195 -28.96 -4.58 3.17
C LEU A 195 -29.95 -4.71 4.33
N ARG A 196 -30.32 -5.93 4.68
CA ARG A 196 -31.06 -6.20 5.91
C ARG A 196 -30.12 -6.69 7.00
N ILE A 197 -30.23 -6.11 8.18
CA ILE A 197 -29.44 -6.51 9.35
C ILE A 197 -29.78 -7.96 9.71
N GLY A 198 -28.74 -8.79 9.83
CA GLY A 198 -28.87 -10.19 10.26
C GLY A 198 -29.17 -10.30 11.75
N LEU A 199 -29.86 -11.38 12.13
CA LEU A 199 -30.26 -11.60 13.53
C LEU A 199 -29.05 -11.77 14.47
N ALA A 200 -27.92 -12.30 13.98
CA ALA A 200 -26.69 -12.43 14.76
C ALA A 200 -26.05 -11.08 15.12
N ALA A 201 -26.39 -9.99 14.42
CA ALA A 201 -25.92 -8.64 14.76
C ALA A 201 -26.67 -8.04 15.96
N ILE A 202 -27.76 -8.67 16.43
CA ILE A 202 -28.49 -8.25 17.62
C ILE A 202 -27.76 -8.80 18.86
N LYS A 203 -27.16 -7.90 19.65
CA LYS A 203 -26.35 -8.23 20.85
C LYS A 203 -26.99 -9.21 21.85
N THR A 204 -28.30 -9.38 21.84
CA THR A 204 -29.05 -10.27 22.75
C THR A 204 -29.42 -11.63 22.14
N VAL A 205 -29.19 -11.85 20.84
CA VAL A 205 -29.51 -13.11 20.16
C VAL A 205 -28.20 -13.80 19.81
N GLY A 206 -27.78 -14.76 20.64
CA GLY A 206 -26.60 -15.58 20.34
C GLY A 206 -26.80 -16.38 19.05
N GLU A 207 -25.72 -16.64 18.30
CA GLU A 207 -25.75 -17.41 17.04
C GLU A 207 -26.54 -18.73 17.16
N GLY A 208 -26.51 -19.38 18.34
CA GLY A 208 -27.24 -20.60 18.64
C GLY A 208 -28.77 -20.46 18.75
N ALA A 209 -29.31 -19.25 18.87
CA ALA A 209 -30.76 -18.99 18.89
C ALA A 209 -31.35 -18.77 17.49
N VAL A 210 -30.51 -18.54 16.47
CA VAL A 210 -30.93 -18.17 15.11
C VAL A 210 -31.10 -19.40 14.19
N LYS A 211 -30.54 -20.56 14.57
CA LYS A 211 -30.77 -21.85 13.89
C LYS A 211 -31.78 -22.70 14.68
N PRO A 212 -32.85 -23.26 14.09
CA PRO A 212 -33.71 -22.82 12.98
C PRO A 212 -35.09 -22.31 13.47
N LEU A 213 -35.63 -21.29 12.80
CA LEU A 213 -37.08 -21.01 12.69
C LEU A 213 -37.64 -21.47 11.32
N GLY A 214 -36.99 -22.45 10.69
CA GLY A 214 -37.48 -23.16 9.50
C GLY A 214 -37.71 -24.63 9.84
N GLY A 215 -38.91 -25.13 9.56
CA GLY A 215 -39.31 -26.54 9.74
C GLY A 215 -38.62 -27.51 8.79
#